data_AF-A0A7S1VER8-F1
#
_entry.id   AF-A0A7S1VER8-F1
#
_cell.length_a   1.000
_cell.length_b   1.000
_cell.length_c   1.000
_cell.angle_alpha   90.00
_cell.angle_beta   90.00
_cell.angle_gamma   90.00
#
_symmetry.space_group_name_H-M   'P 1'
#
loop_
_entity.id
_entity.type
_entity.pdbx_description
1 polymer ?
#
loop_
_entity_poly.entity_id
_entity_poly.type
_entity_poly.pdbx_seq_one_letter_code
_entity_poly.pdbx_strand_id
1 'polypeptide(L)'
;YFHLAMEGGEETTIDEIAIFGSASETFSQKNIRCSIDESLARFGDVVDLAKEASLPIRGYVSCVLGCPYEGRIDPKVVAHLTERLLELGCHEVSLGDTIGVGTPGSTRALLDEVIPAVGSSPLAVHFHDTYGQALANILVSIEREISVV
;
A
#
# COMPACT_ATOMS: atom_id res chain seq x y z
N TYR A 1 -12.38 -0.34 -14.70
CA TYR A 1 -12.56 -0.99 -13.39
C TYR A 1 -13.52 -0.22 -12.51
N PHE A 2 -13.37 1.10 -12.33
CA PHE A 2 -14.34 1.94 -11.60
C PHE A 2 -15.78 1.84 -12.16
N HIS A 3 -15.95 1.96 -13.48
CA HIS A 3 -17.27 1.86 -14.11
C HIS A 3 -17.91 0.46 -13.94
N LEU A 4 -17.12 -0.61 -14.05
CA LEU A 4 -17.60 -2.00 -13.89
C LEU A 4 -18.04 -2.34 -12.45
N ALA A 5 -17.46 -1.70 -11.43
CA ALA A 5 -17.90 -1.86 -10.04
C ALA A 5 -19.24 -1.15 -9.77
N MET A 6 -19.49 -0.05 -10.48
CA MET A 6 -20.75 0.71 -10.40
C MET A 6 -21.88 0.12 -11.26
N GLU A 7 -21.56 -0.67 -12.28
CA GLU A 7 -22.52 -1.27 -13.23
C GLU A 7 -23.13 -2.61 -12.75
N GLY A 8 -22.76 -3.11 -11.56
CA GLY A 8 -23.38 -4.29 -10.96
C GLY A 8 -24.84 -4.00 -10.59
N GLY A 9 -25.78 -4.56 -11.37
CA GLY A 9 -27.21 -4.23 -11.38
C GLY A 9 -28.06 -4.63 -10.16
N GLU A 10 -27.50 -4.60 -8.94
CA GLU A 10 -28.22 -4.59 -7.67
C GLU A 10 -27.57 -3.53 -6.77
N GLU A 11 -28.36 -2.80 -5.97
CA GLU A 11 -27.97 -1.66 -5.11
C GLU A 11 -26.72 -1.94 -4.23
N THR A 12 -25.53 -1.89 -4.83
CA THR A 12 -24.28 -2.11 -4.11
C THR A 12 -23.72 -0.73 -3.81
N THR A 13 -23.93 -0.27 -2.57
CA THR A 13 -23.32 0.99 -2.12
C THR A 13 -21.84 0.70 -1.86
N ILE A 14 -20.97 1.39 -2.57
CA ILE A 14 -19.53 1.35 -2.33
C ILE A 14 -19.22 2.44 -1.32
N ASP A 15 -18.63 2.08 -0.18
CA ASP A 15 -18.27 3.03 0.87
C ASP A 15 -16.82 3.53 0.75
N GLU A 16 -15.95 2.80 0.03
CA GLU A 16 -14.52 3.12 -0.12
C GLU A 16 -13.93 2.45 -1.37
N ILE A 17 -12.87 3.04 -1.91
CA ILE A 17 -12.10 2.50 -3.04
C ILE A 17 -10.66 2.21 -2.63
N ALA A 18 -10.13 1.08 -3.08
CA ALA A 18 -8.73 0.71 -2.87
C ALA A 18 -7.92 0.77 -4.17
N ILE A 19 -6.74 1.40 -4.12
CA ILE A 19 -5.74 1.39 -5.20
C ILE A 19 -4.44 0.72 -4.75
N PHE A 20 -3.75 0.03 -5.67
CA PHE A 20 -2.64 -0.87 -5.34
C PHE A 20 -1.38 -0.54 -6.13
N GLY A 21 -0.39 0.04 -5.45
CA GLY A 21 0.99 0.18 -5.93
C GLY A 21 1.89 -0.98 -5.48
N SER A 22 3.07 -1.09 -6.09
CA SER A 22 4.11 -2.06 -5.75
C SER A 22 5.44 -1.33 -5.54
N ALA A 23 6.18 -1.66 -4.49
CA ALA A 23 7.54 -1.14 -4.27
C ALA A 23 8.61 -1.84 -5.13
N SER A 24 8.20 -2.76 -6.00
CA SER A 24 9.05 -3.49 -6.93
C SER A 24 8.59 -3.30 -8.38
N GLU A 25 9.51 -2.89 -9.25
CA GLU A 25 9.27 -2.73 -10.69
C GLU A 25 8.98 -4.07 -11.35
N THR A 26 9.77 -5.10 -11.06
CA THR A 26 9.57 -6.44 -11.64
C THR A 26 8.23 -7.03 -11.21
N PHE A 27 7.82 -6.81 -9.95
CA PHE A 27 6.50 -7.23 -9.48
C PHE A 27 5.37 -6.47 -10.20
N SER A 28 5.50 -5.14 -10.34
CA SER A 28 4.53 -4.32 -11.07
C SER A 28 4.39 -4.77 -12.53
N GLN A 29 5.51 -4.97 -13.24
CA GLN A 29 5.52 -5.43 -14.63
C GLN A 29 4.90 -6.82 -14.79
N LYS A 30 5.16 -7.75 -13.87
CA LYS A 30 4.59 -9.10 -13.95
C LYS A 30 3.11 -9.15 -13.58
N ASN A 31 2.67 -8.35 -12.63
CA ASN A 31 1.30 -8.41 -12.11
C ASN A 31 0.33 -7.51 -12.88
N ILE A 32 0.75 -6.31 -13.25
CA ILE A 32 -0.11 -5.29 -13.88
C ILE A 32 0.43 -4.75 -15.21
N ARG A 33 1.59 -5.25 -15.69
CA ARG A 33 2.18 -4.92 -17.01
C ARG A 33 2.44 -3.43 -17.22
N CYS A 34 2.87 -2.74 -16.18
CA CYS A 34 3.32 -1.35 -16.23
C CYS A 34 4.36 -1.06 -15.14
N SER A 35 5.10 0.04 -15.31
CA SER A 35 6.05 0.50 -14.29
C SER A 35 5.32 1.09 -13.09
N ILE A 36 6.07 1.36 -12.02
CA ILE A 36 5.52 2.03 -10.84
C ILE A 36 4.96 3.41 -11.23
N ASP A 37 5.72 4.21 -11.97
CA ASP A 37 5.29 5.55 -12.42
C ASP A 37 4.06 5.51 -13.32
N GLU A 38 3.99 4.53 -14.23
CA GLU A 38 2.82 4.32 -15.08
C GLU A 38 1.59 3.92 -14.27
N SER A 39 1.77 3.11 -13.21
CA SER A 39 0.68 2.73 -12.31
C SER A 39 0.15 3.93 -11.53
N LEU A 40 1.03 4.80 -11.02
CA LEU A 40 0.67 6.03 -10.32
C LEU A 40 -0.07 7.00 -11.25
N ALA A 41 0.38 7.15 -12.49
CA ALA A 41 -0.30 7.98 -13.48
C ALA A 41 -1.73 7.48 -13.77
N ARG A 42 -1.93 6.16 -13.84
CA ARG A 42 -3.25 5.55 -14.02
C ARG A 42 -4.17 5.71 -12.81
N PHE A 43 -3.63 5.88 -11.61
CA PHE A 43 -4.45 6.12 -10.43
C PHE A 43 -5.09 7.51 -10.43
N GLY A 44 -4.50 8.50 -11.10
CA GLY A 44 -5.07 9.85 -11.22
C GLY A 44 -6.53 9.83 -11.68
N ASP A 45 -6.81 9.14 -12.78
CA ASP A 45 -8.16 9.04 -13.34
C ASP A 45 -9.15 8.36 -12.37
N VAL A 46 -8.69 7.32 -11.64
CA VAL A 46 -9.52 6.59 -10.66
C VAL A 46 -9.82 7.47 -9.44
N VAL A 47 -8.81 8.21 -9.00
CA VAL A 47 -8.89 9.12 -7.87
C VAL A 47 -9.82 10.29 -8.15
N ASP A 48 -9.78 10.85 -9.35
CA ASP A 48 -10.66 11.94 -9.74
C ASP A 48 -12.13 11.49 -9.76
N LEU A 49 -12.41 10.31 -10.33
CA LEU A 49 -13.75 9.71 -10.29
C LEU A 49 -14.23 9.42 -8.85
N ALA A 50 -13.34 8.93 -7.98
CA ALA A 50 -13.66 8.68 -6.58
C ALA A 50 -14.00 9.97 -5.83
N LYS A 51 -13.23 11.04 -6.08
CA LYS A 51 -13.48 12.38 -5.51
C LYS A 51 -14.81 12.95 -5.99
N GLU A 52 -15.14 12.83 -7.28
CA GLU A 52 -16.44 13.24 -7.82
C GLU A 52 -17.60 12.50 -7.15
N ALA A 53 -17.41 11.21 -6.84
CA ALA A 53 -18.37 10.38 -6.12
C ALA A 53 -18.34 10.58 -4.58
N SER A 54 -17.46 11.45 -4.06
CA SER A 54 -17.23 11.64 -2.62
C SER A 54 -16.87 10.34 -1.86
N LEU A 55 -16.16 9.43 -2.53
CA LEU A 55 -15.72 8.17 -1.95
C LEU A 55 -14.29 8.29 -1.40
N PRO A 56 -14.03 7.87 -0.14
CA PRO A 56 -12.69 7.78 0.39
C PRO A 56 -11.87 6.75 -0.39
N ILE A 57 -10.55 6.99 -0.42
CA ILE A 57 -9.60 6.15 -1.15
C ILE A 57 -8.54 5.66 -0.19
N ARG A 58 -8.31 4.34 -0.17
CA ARG A 58 -7.22 3.69 0.55
C ARG A 58 -6.14 3.23 -0.43
N GLY A 59 -4.89 3.56 -0.12
CA GLY A 59 -3.73 3.11 -0.88
C GLY A 59 -3.16 1.81 -0.32
N TYR A 60 -2.59 0.97 -1.17
CA TYR A 60 -1.83 -0.21 -0.76
C TYR A 60 -0.48 -0.19 -1.45
N VAL A 61 0.57 -0.51 -0.71
CA VAL A 61 1.91 -0.73 -1.27
C VAL A 61 2.30 -2.18 -1.03
N SER A 62 2.50 -2.92 -2.11
CA SER A 62 2.96 -4.32 -2.06
C SER A 62 4.49 -4.42 -2.00
N CYS A 63 4.98 -5.57 -1.55
CA CYS A 63 6.40 -5.93 -1.48
C CYS A 63 7.24 -5.04 -0.56
N VAL A 64 6.65 -4.42 0.48
CA VAL A 64 7.36 -3.41 1.30
C VAL A 64 8.54 -3.99 2.10
N LEU A 65 8.51 -5.29 2.41
CA LEU A 65 9.56 -5.99 3.16
C LEU A 65 10.32 -7.01 2.29
N GLY A 66 9.98 -7.11 1.01
CA GLY A 66 10.62 -8.01 0.08
C GLY A 66 9.77 -8.32 -1.15
N CYS A 67 10.44 -8.56 -2.27
CA CYS A 67 9.85 -8.97 -3.53
C CYS A 67 10.28 -10.40 -3.87
N PRO A 68 9.37 -11.27 -4.37
CA PRO A 68 9.72 -12.63 -4.79
C PRO A 68 10.66 -12.68 -6.00
N TYR A 69 10.88 -11.55 -6.68
CA TYR A 69 11.72 -11.46 -7.88
C TYR A 69 13.02 -10.68 -7.64
N GLU A 70 12.94 -9.53 -6.96
CA GLU A 70 14.09 -8.64 -6.73
C GLU A 70 14.75 -8.86 -5.35
N GLY A 71 14.09 -9.61 -4.46
CA GLY A 71 14.55 -9.82 -3.11
C GLY A 71 14.34 -8.57 -2.26
N ARG A 72 15.43 -7.97 -1.79
CA ARG A 72 15.36 -6.85 -0.84
C ARG A 72 14.86 -5.57 -1.54
N ILE A 73 13.89 -4.91 -0.93
CA ILE A 73 13.39 -3.60 -1.33
C ILE A 73 13.98 -2.52 -0.42
N ASP A 74 14.36 -1.38 -0.99
CA ASP A 74 14.83 -0.22 -0.25
C ASP A 74 13.63 0.51 0.39
N PRO A 75 13.59 0.69 1.73
CA PRO A 75 12.54 1.45 2.42
C PRO A 75 12.26 2.83 1.81
N LYS A 76 13.25 3.48 1.20
CA LYS A 76 13.07 4.79 0.55
C LYS A 76 12.10 4.76 -0.62
N VAL A 77 12.09 3.67 -1.37
CA VAL A 77 11.13 3.46 -2.47
C VAL A 77 9.72 3.36 -1.90
N VAL A 78 9.56 2.66 -0.76
CA VAL A 78 8.27 2.55 -0.08
C VAL A 78 7.81 3.89 0.47
N ALA A 79 8.71 4.66 1.10
CA ALA A 79 8.40 5.99 1.62
C ALA A 79 7.95 6.94 0.51
N HIS A 80 8.69 6.99 -0.60
CA HIS A 80 8.31 7.79 -1.76
C HIS A 80 6.95 7.39 -2.32
N LEU A 81 6.70 6.09 -2.51
CA LEU A 81 5.40 5.63 -3.02
C LEU A 81 4.24 5.97 -2.09
N THR A 82 4.47 5.84 -0.78
CA THR A 82 3.48 6.16 0.24
C THR A 82 3.13 7.65 0.22
N GLU A 83 4.15 8.51 0.15
CA GLU A 83 3.97 9.96 -0.02
C GLU A 83 3.15 10.28 -1.27
N ARG A 84 3.51 9.70 -2.43
CA ARG A 84 2.78 9.91 -3.69
C ARG A 84 1.32 9.48 -3.62
N LEU A 85 1.00 8.35 -2.97
CA LEU A 85 -0.38 7.89 -2.80
C LEU A 85 -1.19 8.85 -1.92
N LEU A 86 -0.60 9.37 -0.84
CA LEU A 86 -1.25 10.36 0.01
C LEU A 86 -1.45 11.69 -0.74
N GLU A 87 -0.46 12.15 -1.52
CA GLU A 87 -0.57 13.34 -2.37
C GLU A 87 -1.68 13.23 -3.42
N LEU A 88 -1.91 12.02 -3.96
CA LEU A 88 -3.02 11.76 -4.89
C LEU A 88 -4.38 11.92 -4.19
N GLY A 89 -4.45 11.66 -2.88
CA GLY A 89 -5.68 11.82 -2.09
C GLY A 89 -6.11 10.54 -1.37
N CYS A 90 -5.23 9.55 -1.24
CA CYS A 90 -5.45 8.47 -0.28
C CYS A 90 -5.50 9.05 1.13
N HIS A 91 -6.49 8.65 1.91
CA HIS A 91 -6.58 9.07 3.32
C HIS A 91 -5.77 8.14 4.24
N GLU A 92 -5.55 6.90 3.81
CA GLU A 92 -4.74 5.89 4.50
C GLU A 92 -3.94 5.06 3.48
N VAL A 93 -2.72 4.65 3.83
CA VAL A 93 -1.90 3.73 3.04
C VAL A 93 -1.50 2.50 3.85
N SER A 94 -1.83 1.32 3.32
CA SER A 94 -1.49 0.02 3.90
C SER A 94 -0.18 -0.52 3.34
N LEU A 95 0.81 -0.73 4.20
CA LEU A 95 2.13 -1.29 3.88
C LEU A 95 2.09 -2.83 3.93
N GLY A 96 2.11 -3.48 2.77
CA GLY A 96 1.94 -4.92 2.60
C GLY A 96 3.23 -5.74 2.49
N ASP A 97 3.47 -6.64 3.45
CA ASP A 97 4.43 -7.74 3.32
C ASP A 97 3.79 -8.89 2.53
N THR A 98 3.75 -8.70 1.21
CA THR A 98 3.02 -9.56 0.26
C THR A 98 3.43 -11.03 0.31
N ILE A 99 4.67 -11.33 0.69
CA ILE A 99 5.20 -12.71 0.72
C ILE A 99 5.51 -13.21 2.13
N GLY A 100 5.34 -12.36 3.16
CA GLY A 100 5.52 -12.73 4.57
C GLY A 100 6.97 -12.90 5.01
N VAL A 101 7.93 -12.31 4.28
CA VAL A 101 9.38 -12.47 4.56
C VAL A 101 9.93 -11.42 5.52
N GLY A 102 9.10 -10.45 5.89
CA GLY A 102 9.43 -9.40 6.83
C GLY A 102 9.75 -9.95 8.21
N THR A 103 10.70 -9.29 8.89
CA THR A 103 11.10 -9.60 10.25
C THR A 103 10.95 -8.35 11.12
N PRO A 104 10.98 -8.46 12.46
CA PRO A 104 10.89 -7.30 13.33
C PRO A 104 11.95 -6.23 13.03
N GLY A 105 13.17 -6.66 12.64
CA GLY A 105 14.25 -5.76 12.26
C GLY A 105 13.99 -5.01 10.95
N SER A 106 13.52 -5.71 9.91
CA SER A 106 13.20 -5.06 8.63
C SER A 106 11.96 -4.19 8.72
N THR A 107 10.95 -4.59 9.50
CA THR A 107 9.75 -3.78 9.80
C THR A 107 10.14 -2.47 10.48
N ARG A 108 11.01 -2.53 11.49
CA ARG A 108 11.52 -1.33 12.17
C ARG A 108 12.24 -0.41 11.19
N ALA A 109 13.16 -0.96 10.39
CA ALA A 109 13.89 -0.18 9.40
C ALA A 109 12.98 0.45 8.34
N LEU A 110 11.91 -0.24 7.94
CA LEU A 110 10.90 0.29 7.04
C LEU A 110 10.17 1.48 7.68
N LEU A 111 9.62 1.29 8.87
CA LEU A 111 8.83 2.32 9.55
C LEU A 111 9.67 3.54 9.96
N ASP A 112 10.93 3.32 10.37
CA ASP A 112 11.86 4.40 10.69
C ASP A 112 12.20 5.28 9.45
N GLU A 113 11.96 4.79 8.21
CA GLU A 113 12.08 5.59 6.97
C GLU A 113 10.73 6.22 6.55
N VAL A 114 9.63 5.47 6.63
CA VAL A 114 8.32 5.93 6.14
C VAL A 114 7.67 6.96 7.07
N ILE A 115 7.73 6.75 8.39
CA ILE A 115 7.05 7.62 9.36
C ILE A 115 7.58 9.06 9.31
N PRO A 116 8.89 9.34 9.21
CA PRO A 116 9.37 10.72 9.07
C PRO A 116 8.84 11.45 7.83
N ALA A 117 8.50 10.72 6.76
CA ALA A 117 8.01 11.32 5.52
C ALA A 117 6.53 11.69 5.60
N VAL A 118 5.69 10.86 6.22
CA VAL A 118 4.22 10.98 6.12
C VAL A 118 3.46 10.96 7.46
N GLY A 119 4.16 10.74 8.57
CA GLY A 119 3.56 10.49 9.88
C GLY A 119 3.04 9.07 10.06
N SER A 120 2.72 8.67 11.30
CA SER A 120 2.17 7.35 11.63
C SER A 120 0.65 7.25 11.42
N SER A 121 -0.08 8.35 11.62
CA SER A 121 -1.55 8.38 11.56
C SER A 121 -2.18 7.90 10.24
N PRO A 122 -1.62 8.19 9.04
CA PRO A 122 -2.22 7.74 7.78
C PRO A 122 -1.72 6.35 7.36
N LEU A 123 -1.03 5.61 8.24
CA LEU A 123 -0.43 4.32 7.90
C LEU A 123 -1.19 3.16 8.52
N ALA A 124 -1.34 2.11 7.72
CA ALA A 124 -1.70 0.78 8.17
C ALA A 124 -0.61 -0.22 7.77
N VAL A 125 -0.59 -1.39 8.42
CA VAL A 125 0.30 -2.49 8.05
C VAL A 125 -0.50 -3.71 7.65
N HIS A 126 0.00 -4.49 6.71
CA HIS A 126 -0.61 -5.74 6.26
C HIS A 126 0.48 -6.79 6.20
N PHE A 127 0.57 -7.65 7.21
CA PHE A 127 1.62 -8.67 7.28
C PHE A 127 1.06 -10.06 7.07
N HIS A 128 1.51 -10.72 6.00
CA HIS A 128 1.23 -12.14 5.81
C HIS A 128 2.02 -12.99 6.80
N ASP A 129 1.40 -14.04 7.32
CA ASP A 129 2.01 -14.93 8.31
C ASP A 129 2.69 -16.17 7.70
N THR A 130 3.07 -16.11 6.42
CA THR A 130 3.67 -17.22 5.66
C THR A 130 4.87 -17.85 6.37
N TYR A 131 5.66 -17.04 7.10
CA TYR A 131 6.85 -17.48 7.85
C TYR A 131 6.72 -17.25 9.37
N GLY A 132 5.49 -17.11 9.89
CA GLY A 132 5.23 -16.96 11.33
C GLY A 132 5.71 -15.64 11.93
N GLN A 133 5.87 -14.59 11.12
CA GLN A 133 6.43 -13.30 11.55
C GLN A 133 5.35 -12.22 11.78
N ALA A 134 4.09 -12.46 11.40
CA ALA A 134 3.09 -11.39 11.31
C ALA A 134 2.87 -10.72 12.67
N LEU A 135 2.61 -11.48 13.74
CA LEU A 135 2.40 -10.92 15.08
C LEU A 135 3.63 -10.15 15.61
N ALA A 136 4.84 -10.65 15.33
CA ALA A 136 6.07 -9.99 15.76
C ALA A 136 6.28 -8.66 15.02
N ASN A 137 5.94 -8.61 13.72
CA ASN A 137 5.97 -7.39 12.93
C ASN A 137 4.88 -6.40 13.37
N ILE A 138 3.66 -6.88 13.68
CA ILE A 138 2.57 -6.05 14.23
C ILE A 138 3.00 -5.38 15.53
N LEU A 139 3.63 -6.12 16.44
CA LEU A 139 4.13 -5.57 17.70
C LEU A 139 5.10 -4.40 17.46
N VAL A 140 6.05 -4.56 16.52
CA VAL A 140 6.98 -3.48 16.13
C VAL A 140 6.24 -2.27 15.55
N SER A 141 5.19 -2.50 14.76
CA SER A 141 4.37 -1.41 14.20
C SER A 141 3.63 -0.64 15.30
N ILE A 142 3.07 -1.33 16.29
CA ILE A 142 2.40 -0.69 17.43
C ILE A 142 3.40 0.12 18.28
N GLU A 143 4.63 -0.37 18.48
CA GLU A 143 5.74 0.38 19.12
C GLU A 143 6.16 1.63 18.32
N ARG A 144 5.67 1.78 17.09
CA ARG A 144 5.87 2.93 16.20
C ARG A 144 4.59 3.70 15.94
N GLU A 145 3.62 3.56 16.85
CA GLU A 145 2.34 4.29 16.85
C GLU A 145 1.44 3.96 15.65
N ILE A 146 1.67 2.85 14.96
CA ILE A 146 0.73 2.32 13.97
C ILE A 146 -0.44 1.69 14.71
N SER A 147 -1.65 2.13 14.39
CA SER A 147 -2.89 1.69 15.07
C SER A 147 -3.83 0.87 14.18
N VAL A 148 -3.50 0.68 12.90
CA VAL A 148 -4.31 -0.07 11.92
C VAL A 148 -3.49 -1.22 11.34
N VAL A 149 -4.08 -2.43 11.35
CA VAL A 149 -3.46 -3.72 10.99
C VAL A 149 -4.43 -4.57 10.20
#